data_AF-A0A8H4TB45-F1
#
_entry.id   AF-A0A8H4TB45-F1
#
_cell.length_a   1.000
_cell.length_b   1.000
_cell.length_c   1.000
_cell.angle_alpha   90.00
_cell.angle_beta   90.00
_cell.angle_gamma   90.00
#
_symmetry.space_group_name_H-M   'P 1'
#
loop_
_entity.id
_entity.type
_entity.pdbx_description
1 polymer ?
#
loop_
_entity_poly.entity_id
_entity_poly.type
_entity_poly.pdbx_seq_one_letter_code
_entity_poly.pdbx_strand_id
1 'polypeptide(L)'
;TLSYQISRRYGEVGLPQDTVHVNIKGSAGQSFGAYLAPGATLELEGDANDYVGKGLSGGRLIVYPPRNAVYKAEENIIIGNVCLYGATSGTCYFRGVAAERFAVRNSGVTAVVEGVGDHGCEYMTGGRILVLGSTGRNFAAGMSGGIAYVLDVNQDFHSKINMEMVEVSGLEDPAEIAFVRGLIEDHHHYTGSELAARILLDFNRALPRFVKVLPTDYKRVMLEEAAKAEAAKKAEFTLPKLPSTPAPEEEKKKHKHEEKKADLLDIEDSVSDSKAEKKRTALILDKTRGFMKYNRRSEKYR
;
A
#
# COMPACT_ATOMS: atom_id res chain seq x y z
N THR A 1 -8.73 22.82 8.52
CA THR A 1 -10.14 23.19 8.86
C THR A 1 -11.16 22.47 8.01
N LEU A 2 -11.02 22.44 6.67
CA LEU A 2 -11.91 21.69 5.78
C LEU A 2 -12.01 20.20 6.16
N SER A 3 -10.88 19.50 6.24
CA SER A 3 -10.85 18.07 6.57
C SER A 3 -11.50 17.76 7.91
N TYR A 4 -11.29 18.61 8.92
CA TYR A 4 -11.93 18.47 10.23
C TYR A 4 -13.46 18.51 10.13
N GLN A 5 -14.02 19.41 9.32
CA GLN A 5 -15.47 19.48 9.12
C GLN A 5 -16.00 18.26 8.37
N ILE A 6 -15.25 17.74 7.39
CA ILE A 6 -15.60 16.51 6.67
C ILE A 6 -15.59 15.32 7.63
N SER A 7 -14.48 15.08 8.33
CA SER A 7 -14.34 13.96 9.26
C SER A 7 -15.34 14.02 10.41
N ARG A 8 -15.69 15.22 10.89
CA ARG A 8 -16.74 15.36 11.93
C ARG A 8 -18.14 15.00 11.45
N ARG A 9 -18.45 15.18 10.17
CA ARG A 9 -19.78 14.90 9.62
C ARG A 9 -19.90 13.50 9.03
N TYR A 10 -18.84 13.01 8.40
CA TYR A 10 -18.85 11.77 7.61
C TYR A 10 -17.92 10.68 8.17
N GLY A 11 -17.21 10.95 9.26
CA GLY A 11 -16.30 9.98 9.89
C GLY A 11 -15.10 9.64 9.02
N GLU A 12 -14.58 8.42 9.20
CA GLU A 12 -13.42 7.91 8.45
C GLU A 12 -13.71 7.63 6.98
N VAL A 13 -14.95 7.25 6.64
CA VAL A 13 -15.37 6.99 5.26
C VAL A 13 -15.23 8.26 4.40
N GLY A 14 -15.47 9.43 5.01
CA GLY A 14 -15.36 10.71 4.32
C GLY A 14 -16.40 10.89 3.22
N LEU A 15 -16.04 11.63 2.18
CA LEU A 15 -16.89 11.89 1.03
C LEU A 15 -16.48 11.02 -0.17
N PRO A 16 -17.38 10.81 -1.15
CA PRO A 16 -16.99 10.26 -2.45
C PRO A 16 -15.82 11.05 -3.06
N GLN A 17 -15.00 10.37 -3.86
CA GLN A 17 -13.83 10.98 -4.50
C GLN A 17 -14.22 12.24 -5.29
N ASP A 18 -13.39 13.29 -5.22
CA ASP A 18 -13.56 14.57 -5.93
C ASP A 18 -14.87 15.33 -5.62
N THR A 19 -15.52 15.06 -4.48
CA THR A 19 -16.71 15.82 -4.04
C THR A 19 -16.39 17.30 -3.80
N VAL A 20 -15.20 17.59 -3.24
CA VAL A 20 -14.74 18.96 -2.99
C VAL A 20 -13.44 19.17 -3.75
N HIS A 21 -13.50 19.96 -4.82
CA HIS A 21 -12.31 20.36 -5.59
C HIS A 21 -12.00 21.83 -5.35
N VAL A 22 -10.80 22.11 -4.83
CA VAL A 22 -10.34 23.49 -4.57
C VAL A 22 -9.15 23.80 -5.47
N ASN A 23 -9.34 24.78 -6.34
CA ASN A 23 -8.29 25.30 -7.23
C ASN A 23 -7.62 26.51 -6.60
N ILE A 24 -6.31 26.45 -6.47
CA ILE A 24 -5.49 27.43 -5.76
C ILE A 24 -4.37 27.88 -6.70
N LYS A 25 -4.05 29.17 -6.68
CA LYS A 25 -2.97 29.75 -7.48
C LYS A 25 -2.01 30.53 -6.58
N GLY A 26 -0.71 30.39 -6.83
CA GLY A 26 0.35 31.07 -6.10
C GLY A 26 1.20 30.11 -5.25
N SER A 27 1.88 30.65 -4.24
CA SER A 27 2.76 29.86 -3.36
C SER A 27 2.04 29.47 -2.08
N ALA A 28 1.97 28.17 -1.79
CA ALA A 28 1.41 27.66 -0.56
C ALA A 28 2.45 27.66 0.58
N GLY A 29 2.01 28.09 1.75
CA GLY A 29 2.80 27.99 2.98
C GLY A 29 3.02 26.55 3.44
N GLN A 30 3.62 26.39 4.61
CA GLN A 30 3.89 25.08 5.19
C GLN A 30 2.61 24.28 5.45
N SER A 31 2.72 22.95 5.39
CA SER A 31 1.63 22.01 5.70
C SER A 31 0.41 22.13 4.76
N PHE A 32 0.63 22.53 3.51
CA PHE A 32 -0.41 22.52 2.49
C PHE A 32 -1.03 21.12 2.37
N GLY A 33 -2.35 21.00 2.45
CA GLY A 33 -3.04 19.71 2.35
C GLY A 33 -2.82 18.75 3.53
N ALA A 34 -2.35 19.24 4.69
CA ALA A 34 -2.18 18.40 5.86
C ALA A 34 -3.51 17.76 6.32
N TYR A 35 -3.45 16.46 6.63
CA TYR A 35 -4.59 15.65 7.06
C TYR A 35 -5.82 15.76 6.14
N LEU A 36 -5.60 15.84 4.81
CA LEU A 36 -6.70 15.93 3.86
C LEU A 36 -7.57 14.67 3.92
N ALA A 37 -8.86 14.87 4.18
CA ALA A 37 -9.85 13.81 4.33
C ALA A 37 -10.29 13.24 2.96
N PRO A 38 -10.87 12.04 2.92
CA PRO A 38 -11.37 11.43 1.68
C PRO A 38 -12.43 12.32 1.01
N GLY A 39 -12.36 12.39 -0.32
CA GLY A 39 -13.27 13.17 -1.17
C GLY A 39 -12.93 14.66 -1.31
N ALA A 40 -11.88 15.15 -0.66
CA ALA A 40 -11.32 16.47 -0.91
C ALA A 40 -10.10 16.38 -1.85
N THR A 41 -10.07 17.27 -2.83
CA THR A 41 -9.02 17.40 -3.85
C THR A 41 -8.53 18.84 -3.84
N LEU A 42 -7.24 19.02 -3.58
CA LEU A 42 -6.59 20.33 -3.62
C LEU A 42 -5.65 20.36 -4.82
N GLU A 43 -5.88 21.32 -5.71
CA GLU A 43 -5.08 21.56 -6.89
C GLU A 43 -4.39 22.92 -6.77
N LEU A 44 -3.06 22.92 -6.83
CA LEU A 44 -2.23 24.09 -6.68
C LEU A 44 -1.44 24.34 -7.97
N GLU A 45 -1.77 25.45 -8.65
CA GLU A 45 -0.97 26.02 -9.73
C GLU A 45 0.05 27.00 -9.10
N GLY A 46 1.30 26.55 -8.93
CA GLY A 46 2.36 27.27 -8.26
C GLY A 46 3.35 26.33 -7.57
N ASP A 47 3.78 26.73 -6.38
CA ASP A 47 4.78 26.03 -5.56
C ASP A 47 4.30 25.92 -4.10
N ALA A 48 4.90 25.02 -3.32
CA ALA A 48 4.58 24.86 -1.91
C ALA A 48 5.82 24.66 -1.05
N ASN A 49 5.77 25.17 0.17
CA ASN A 49 6.83 24.99 1.17
C ASN A 49 6.78 23.58 1.80
N ASP A 50 7.48 23.40 2.92
CA ASP A 50 7.62 22.10 3.60
C ASP A 50 6.28 21.48 4.06
N TYR A 51 6.31 20.16 4.27
CA TYR A 51 5.23 19.37 4.87
C TYR A 51 3.95 19.26 4.02
N VAL A 52 4.04 19.39 2.69
CA VAL A 52 2.90 19.15 1.80
C VAL A 52 2.34 17.75 2.05
N GLY A 53 1.03 17.67 2.30
CA GLY A 53 0.34 16.41 2.57
C GLY A 53 0.79 15.71 3.85
N LYS A 54 1.31 16.43 4.84
CA LYS A 54 1.59 15.88 6.17
C LYS A 54 0.37 15.15 6.73
N GLY A 55 0.54 13.87 7.06
CA GLY A 55 -0.54 13.02 7.58
C GLY A 55 -1.73 12.87 6.63
N LEU A 56 -1.52 12.91 5.31
CA LEU A 56 -2.58 12.72 4.33
C LEU A 56 -3.40 11.47 4.65
N SER A 57 -4.72 11.61 4.65
CA SER A 57 -5.67 10.61 5.18
C SER A 57 -6.83 10.37 4.19
N GLY A 58 -6.52 10.28 2.90
CA GLY A 58 -7.44 9.83 1.85
C GLY A 58 -7.76 10.86 0.77
N GLY A 59 -7.45 12.14 0.99
CA GLY A 59 -7.63 13.18 -0.03
C GLY A 59 -6.66 13.08 -1.21
N ARG A 60 -6.89 13.91 -2.24
CA ARG A 60 -5.99 14.05 -3.39
C ARG A 60 -5.27 15.40 -3.37
N LEU A 61 -3.96 15.38 -3.64
CA LEU A 61 -3.13 16.58 -3.78
C LEU A 61 -2.51 16.63 -5.18
N ILE A 62 -2.65 17.77 -5.83
CA ILE A 62 -2.10 18.02 -7.16
C ILE A 62 -1.32 19.34 -7.06
N VAL A 63 -0.03 19.33 -7.42
CA VAL A 63 0.79 20.54 -7.47
C VAL A 63 1.55 20.57 -8.80
N TYR A 64 1.44 21.67 -9.53
CA TYR A 64 2.13 21.88 -10.80
C TYR A 64 2.51 23.35 -10.97
N PRO A 65 3.59 23.66 -11.71
CA PRO A 65 4.05 25.03 -11.87
C PRO A 65 3.02 25.84 -12.68
N PRO A 66 3.05 27.19 -12.61
CA PRO A 66 2.21 28.04 -13.43
C PRO A 66 2.25 27.62 -14.91
N ARG A 67 1.11 27.60 -15.61
CA ARG A 67 1.05 27.10 -17.00
C ARG A 67 1.91 27.91 -17.99
N ASN A 68 2.27 29.13 -17.62
CA ASN A 68 3.16 30.02 -18.37
C ASN A 68 4.63 29.95 -17.90
N ALA A 69 4.98 29.02 -17.02
CA ALA A 69 6.36 28.81 -16.60
C ALA A 69 7.22 28.42 -17.80
N VAL A 70 8.39 29.08 -17.93
CA VAL A 70 9.33 28.87 -19.04
C VAL A 70 10.43 27.87 -18.69
N TYR A 71 10.57 27.55 -17.40
CA TYR A 71 11.56 26.58 -16.91
C TYR A 71 11.01 25.15 -16.94
N LYS A 72 11.92 24.17 -17.02
CA LYS A 72 11.57 22.75 -16.95
C LYS A 72 11.17 22.37 -15.54
N ALA A 73 9.96 21.87 -15.38
CA ALA A 73 9.43 21.51 -14.06
C ALA A 73 10.26 20.40 -13.40
N GLU A 74 10.72 19.42 -14.19
CA GLU A 74 11.46 18.25 -13.72
C GLU A 74 12.86 18.56 -13.19
N GLU A 75 13.39 19.77 -13.42
CA GLU A 75 14.70 20.23 -12.93
C GLU A 75 14.57 21.22 -11.75
N ASN A 76 13.35 21.56 -11.32
CA ASN A 76 13.10 22.61 -10.34
C ASN A 76 12.29 22.13 -9.14
N ILE A 77 12.62 22.64 -7.95
CA ILE A 77 11.91 22.32 -6.72
C ILE A 77 10.53 22.97 -6.75
N ILE A 78 9.49 22.17 -6.57
CA ILE A 78 8.09 22.63 -6.51
C ILE A 78 7.45 22.43 -5.14
N ILE A 79 7.92 21.42 -4.39
CA ILE A 79 7.48 21.18 -3.01
C ILE A 79 8.68 21.07 -2.08
N GLY A 80 8.54 21.63 -0.88
CA GLY A 80 9.59 21.65 0.14
C GLY A 80 9.88 20.30 0.79
N ASN A 81 10.51 20.33 1.96
CA ASN A 81 10.99 19.15 2.65
C ASN A 81 9.88 18.39 3.37
N VAL A 82 10.14 17.11 3.67
CA VAL A 82 9.30 16.30 4.59
C VAL A 82 7.84 16.20 4.11
N CYS A 83 7.63 16.17 2.80
CA CYS A 83 6.32 15.97 2.19
C CYS A 83 5.80 14.55 2.47
N LEU A 84 4.48 14.43 2.63
CA LEU A 84 3.76 13.17 2.93
C LEU A 84 4.18 12.50 4.25
N TYR A 85 4.69 13.28 5.19
CA TYR A 85 5.13 12.76 6.48
C TYR A 85 4.03 12.02 7.22
N GLY A 86 4.24 10.73 7.51
CA GLY A 86 3.29 9.92 8.28
C GLY A 86 1.93 9.75 7.60
N ALA A 87 1.87 9.90 6.27
CA ALA A 87 0.63 9.80 5.55
C ALA A 87 0.13 8.35 5.46
N THR A 88 -1.19 8.14 5.55
CA THR A 88 -1.80 6.81 5.70
C THR A 88 -2.61 6.38 4.48
N SER A 89 -3.17 7.31 3.72
CA SER A 89 -3.94 7.03 2.52
C SER A 89 -4.10 8.31 1.68
N GLY A 90 -4.43 8.14 0.40
CA GLY A 90 -4.64 9.24 -0.55
C GLY A 90 -3.75 9.13 -1.78
N THR A 91 -3.95 10.05 -2.71
CA THR A 91 -3.22 10.11 -4.00
C THR A 91 -2.57 11.46 -4.19
N CYS A 92 -1.32 11.51 -4.65
CA CYS A 92 -0.61 12.77 -4.89
C CYS A 92 0.09 12.80 -6.25
N TYR A 93 0.04 13.95 -6.92
CA TYR A 93 0.67 14.17 -8.21
C TYR A 93 1.44 15.50 -8.19
N PHE A 94 2.76 15.44 -8.31
CA PHE A 94 3.66 16.59 -8.16
C PHE A 94 4.50 16.76 -9.42
N ARG A 95 4.20 17.79 -10.23
CA ARG A 95 4.96 18.12 -11.44
C ARG A 95 6.18 18.95 -11.08
N GLY A 96 7.23 18.28 -10.65
CA GLY A 96 8.54 18.86 -10.37
C GLY A 96 9.29 18.08 -9.29
N VAL A 97 10.36 18.67 -8.78
CA VAL A 97 11.24 18.06 -7.78
C VAL A 97 10.70 18.33 -6.37
N ALA A 98 10.61 17.29 -5.56
CA ALA A 98 10.47 17.41 -4.11
C ALA A 98 11.85 17.60 -3.48
N ALA A 99 11.94 18.44 -2.46
CA ALA A 99 13.16 18.59 -1.69
C ALA A 99 13.47 17.34 -0.84
N GLU A 100 14.18 17.49 0.29
CA GLU A 100 14.65 16.37 1.08
C GLU A 100 13.51 15.66 1.82
N ARG A 101 13.75 14.39 2.18
CA ARG A 101 12.86 13.61 3.06
C ARG A 101 11.44 13.47 2.50
N PHE A 102 11.32 13.32 1.19
CA PHE A 102 10.03 13.04 0.56
C PHE A 102 9.47 11.67 1.02
N ALA A 103 8.18 11.60 1.33
CA ALA A 103 7.49 10.38 1.75
C ALA A 103 8.06 9.70 3.01
N VAL A 104 8.65 10.48 3.92
CA VAL A 104 9.13 9.96 5.20
C VAL A 104 7.99 9.35 5.99
N ARG A 105 8.15 8.10 6.45
CA ARG A 105 7.12 7.37 7.19
C ARG A 105 5.78 7.28 6.45
N ASN A 106 5.78 7.29 5.12
CA ASN A 106 4.57 6.97 4.38
C ASN A 106 4.11 5.55 4.73
N SER A 107 2.82 5.39 4.99
CA SER A 107 2.19 4.13 5.38
C SER A 107 1.07 3.71 4.42
N GLY A 108 0.74 4.50 3.39
CA GLY A 108 -0.31 4.10 2.45
C GLY A 108 -0.67 5.08 1.33
N VAL A 109 0.02 6.22 1.20
CA VAL A 109 -0.21 7.13 0.07
C VAL A 109 0.40 6.57 -1.20
N THR A 110 -0.33 6.77 -2.30
CA THR A 110 0.20 6.61 -3.66
C THR A 110 0.59 7.97 -4.22
N ALA A 111 1.85 8.18 -4.60
CA ALA A 111 2.31 9.48 -5.09
C ALA A 111 3.19 9.36 -6.33
N VAL A 112 3.09 10.35 -7.23
CA VAL A 112 3.97 10.53 -8.38
C VAL A 112 4.69 11.88 -8.26
N VAL A 113 6.00 11.87 -8.47
CA VAL A 113 6.87 13.05 -8.40
C VAL A 113 7.96 12.97 -9.47
N GLU A 114 8.45 14.10 -9.97
CA GLU A 114 9.42 14.14 -11.08
C GLU A 114 10.88 14.15 -10.62
N GLY A 115 11.13 14.29 -9.32
CA GLY A 115 12.44 14.15 -8.70
C GLY A 115 12.34 14.26 -7.19
N VAL A 116 13.35 13.75 -6.48
CA VAL A 116 13.38 13.76 -5.01
C VAL A 116 14.79 14.10 -4.53
N GLY A 117 14.90 14.90 -3.47
CA GLY A 117 16.16 15.15 -2.78
C GLY A 117 16.69 13.96 -1.96
N ASP A 118 17.57 14.25 -0.99
CA ASP A 118 18.17 13.22 -0.12
C ASP A 118 17.12 12.61 0.82
N HIS A 119 17.36 11.36 1.27
CA HIS A 119 16.52 10.64 2.23
C HIS A 119 15.06 10.39 1.77
N GLY A 120 14.84 10.24 0.45
CA GLY A 120 13.53 9.88 -0.09
C GLY A 120 13.05 8.50 0.42
N CYS A 121 11.75 8.38 0.71
CA CYS A 121 11.08 7.17 1.22
C CYS A 121 11.66 6.62 2.54
N GLU A 122 12.35 7.46 3.32
CA GLU A 122 12.96 7.02 4.58
C GLU A 122 11.86 6.59 5.59
N TYR A 123 12.07 5.45 6.25
CA TYR A 123 11.12 4.84 7.19
C TYR A 123 9.73 4.55 6.60
N MET A 124 9.59 4.45 5.28
CA MET A 124 8.32 4.09 4.64
C MET A 124 7.91 2.65 5.02
N THR A 125 6.64 2.49 5.37
CA THR A 125 6.02 1.25 5.89
C THR A 125 4.87 0.76 5.01
N GLY A 126 4.42 1.57 4.05
CA GLY A 126 3.34 1.23 3.14
C GLY A 126 3.11 2.32 2.10
N GLY A 127 2.23 2.04 1.13
CA GLY A 127 1.96 2.94 0.01
C GLY A 127 2.82 2.65 -1.21
N ARG A 128 2.68 3.50 -2.24
CA ARG A 128 3.37 3.35 -3.53
C ARG A 128 3.92 4.68 -4.01
N ILE A 129 5.22 4.79 -4.19
CA ILE A 129 5.86 6.03 -4.63
C ILE A 129 6.44 5.82 -6.03
N LEU A 130 6.15 6.71 -6.97
CA LEU A 130 6.70 6.72 -8.31
C LEU A 130 7.52 8.00 -8.51
N VAL A 131 8.81 7.85 -8.79
CA VAL A 131 9.74 8.95 -9.06
C VAL A 131 10.14 8.89 -10.54
N LEU A 132 9.80 9.92 -11.32
CA LEU A 132 10.04 9.98 -12.76
C LEU A 132 11.38 10.61 -13.15
N GLY A 133 12.23 10.95 -12.17
CA GLY A 133 13.53 11.56 -12.42
C GLY A 133 14.54 11.26 -11.33
N SER A 134 15.50 12.17 -11.13
CA SER A 134 16.64 11.94 -10.24
C SER A 134 16.22 11.85 -8.77
N THR A 135 16.91 10.98 -8.04
CA THR A 135 16.83 10.92 -6.57
C THR A 135 18.11 11.45 -5.94
N GLY A 136 18.02 11.87 -4.67
CA GLY A 136 19.16 12.11 -3.80
C GLY A 136 19.68 10.85 -3.12
N ARG A 137 20.62 11.03 -2.19
CA ARG A 137 21.35 9.99 -1.46
C ARG A 137 20.51 9.36 -0.36
N ASN A 138 20.95 8.19 0.10
CA ASN A 138 20.36 7.44 1.20
C ASN A 138 18.86 7.16 0.99
N PHE A 139 18.46 6.93 -0.26
CA PHE A 139 17.08 6.62 -0.62
C PHE A 139 16.66 5.30 0.04
N ALA A 140 15.40 5.23 0.49
CA ALA A 140 14.78 4.07 1.14
C ALA A 140 15.47 3.59 2.44
N ALA A 141 16.27 4.43 3.09
CA ALA A 141 16.83 4.12 4.39
C ALA A 141 15.73 3.88 5.43
N GLY A 142 15.81 2.80 6.20
CA GLY A 142 14.75 2.52 7.17
C GLY A 142 13.44 1.98 6.58
N MET A 143 13.33 1.80 5.26
CA MET A 143 12.09 1.40 4.59
C MET A 143 11.79 -0.09 4.87
N SER A 144 10.66 -0.36 5.53
CA SER A 144 10.25 -1.71 5.95
C SER A 144 8.95 -2.18 5.30
N GLY A 145 8.24 -1.32 4.57
CA GLY A 145 7.07 -1.73 3.78
C GLY A 145 6.70 -0.74 2.67
N GLY A 146 5.84 -1.19 1.76
CA GLY A 146 5.45 -0.45 0.55
C GLY A 146 6.38 -0.70 -0.64
N ILE A 147 6.10 -0.02 -1.75
CA ILE A 147 6.87 -0.18 -3.01
C ILE A 147 7.25 1.20 -3.53
N ALA A 148 8.50 1.39 -3.95
CA ALA A 148 8.91 2.58 -4.68
C ALA A 148 9.38 2.18 -6.09
N TYR A 149 8.97 2.95 -7.09
CA TYR A 149 9.38 2.83 -8.48
C TYR A 149 10.17 4.08 -8.83
N VAL A 150 11.35 3.90 -9.40
CA VAL A 150 12.23 5.00 -9.80
C VAL A 150 12.60 4.83 -11.26
N LEU A 151 12.43 5.87 -12.06
CA LEU A 151 12.93 5.93 -13.41
C LEU A 151 14.40 6.35 -13.39
N ASP A 152 15.31 5.38 -13.49
CA ASP A 152 16.75 5.63 -13.47
C ASP A 152 17.26 6.06 -14.85
N VAL A 153 17.11 7.35 -15.15
CA VAL A 153 17.53 7.93 -16.45
C VAL A 153 19.05 7.93 -16.60
N ASN A 154 19.79 8.13 -15.51
CA ASN A 154 21.24 8.31 -15.50
C ASN A 154 22.04 7.04 -15.14
N GLN A 155 21.36 5.94 -14.78
CA GLN A 155 21.96 4.69 -14.33
C GLN A 155 22.84 4.86 -13.07
N ASP A 156 22.52 5.85 -12.23
CA ASP A 156 23.29 6.18 -11.04
C ASP A 156 22.54 5.87 -9.73
N PHE A 157 21.29 5.41 -9.82
CA PHE A 157 20.42 5.19 -8.67
C PHE A 157 20.97 4.16 -7.69
N HIS A 158 21.66 3.13 -8.19
CA HIS A 158 22.25 2.07 -7.34
C HIS A 158 23.28 2.60 -6.33
N SER A 159 23.96 3.71 -6.64
CA SER A 159 24.91 4.35 -5.71
C SER A 159 24.24 5.20 -4.63
N LYS A 160 22.97 5.54 -4.82
CA LYS A 160 22.21 6.49 -3.99
C LYS A 160 21.25 5.81 -3.03
N ILE A 161 20.96 4.53 -3.24
CA ILE A 161 20.05 3.75 -2.42
C ILE A 161 20.76 3.14 -1.20
N ASN A 162 20.06 3.09 -0.08
CA ASN A 162 20.50 2.33 1.09
C ASN A 162 19.95 0.90 1.04
N MET A 163 20.83 -0.07 0.79
CA MET A 163 20.49 -1.49 0.61
C MET A 163 20.35 -2.29 1.92
N GLU A 164 20.34 -1.66 3.10
CA GLU A 164 20.33 -2.37 4.39
C GLU A 164 19.07 -3.24 4.58
N MET A 165 17.90 -2.73 4.18
CA MET A 165 16.61 -3.40 4.36
C MET A 165 15.79 -3.55 3.07
N VAL A 166 16.31 -3.05 1.95
CA VAL A 166 15.63 -3.07 0.66
C VAL A 166 16.44 -3.80 -0.39
N GLU A 167 15.73 -4.39 -1.33
CA GLU A 167 16.27 -4.94 -2.54
C GLU A 167 15.78 -4.14 -3.75
N VAL A 168 16.57 -4.24 -4.82
CA VAL A 168 16.33 -3.53 -6.07
C VAL A 168 16.14 -4.56 -7.17
N SER A 169 15.07 -4.43 -7.94
CA SER A 169 14.74 -5.33 -9.05
C SER A 169 14.17 -4.56 -10.25
N GLY A 170 14.12 -5.20 -11.41
CA GLY A 170 13.44 -4.66 -12.59
C GLY A 170 11.93 -4.81 -12.50
N LEU A 171 11.21 -4.10 -13.38
CA LEU A 171 9.76 -4.21 -13.51
C LEU A 171 9.40 -5.29 -14.54
N GLU A 172 9.11 -6.50 -14.08
CA GLU A 172 8.85 -7.66 -14.95
C GLU A 172 7.37 -8.10 -14.99
N ASP A 173 6.63 -7.89 -13.91
CA ASP A 173 5.23 -8.31 -13.80
C ASP A 173 4.31 -7.44 -14.68
N PRO A 174 3.58 -8.01 -15.65
CA PRO A 174 2.66 -7.26 -16.50
C PRO A 174 1.59 -6.46 -15.75
N ALA A 175 1.09 -6.97 -14.61
CA ALA A 175 0.09 -6.27 -13.81
C ALA A 175 0.68 -5.02 -13.15
N GLU A 176 1.93 -5.13 -12.66
CA GLU A 176 2.67 -4.02 -12.06
C GLU A 176 3.09 -2.99 -13.11
N ILE A 177 3.49 -3.44 -14.30
CA ILE A 177 3.79 -2.56 -15.45
C ILE A 177 2.55 -1.74 -15.83
N ALA A 178 1.38 -2.37 -15.92
CA ALA A 178 0.12 -1.68 -16.20
C ALA A 178 -0.23 -0.67 -15.09
N PHE A 179 0.01 -1.02 -13.83
CA PHE A 179 -0.21 -0.12 -12.69
C PHE A 179 0.70 1.12 -12.75
N VAL A 180 2.00 0.94 -12.98
CA VAL A 180 2.96 2.06 -13.12
C VAL A 180 2.57 2.95 -14.29
N ARG A 181 2.22 2.35 -15.44
CA ARG A 181 1.74 3.11 -16.60
C ARG A 181 0.50 3.94 -16.25
N GLY A 182 -0.48 3.36 -15.56
CA GLY A 182 -1.69 4.07 -15.12
C GLY A 182 -1.38 5.25 -14.20
N LEU A 183 -0.40 5.11 -13.29
CA LEU A 183 0.03 6.24 -12.45
C LEU A 183 0.64 7.39 -13.27
N ILE A 184 1.38 7.08 -14.33
CA ILE A 184 1.96 8.11 -15.22
C ILE A 184 0.86 8.78 -16.06
N GLU A 185 -0.13 8.01 -16.52
CA GLU A 185 -1.31 8.52 -17.22
C GLU A 185 -2.12 9.48 -16.32
N ASP A 186 -2.37 9.09 -15.07
CA ASP A 186 -3.00 9.95 -14.07
C ASP A 186 -2.17 11.20 -13.80
N HIS A 187 -0.86 11.06 -13.61
CA HIS A 187 0.04 12.19 -13.38
C HIS A 187 0.00 13.18 -14.54
N HIS A 188 0.01 12.69 -15.78
CA HIS A 188 -0.16 13.53 -16.97
C HIS A 188 -1.55 14.19 -16.99
N HIS A 189 -2.62 13.44 -16.70
CA HIS A 189 -3.99 13.94 -16.70
C HIS A 189 -4.19 15.10 -15.70
N TYR A 190 -3.70 14.95 -14.46
CA TYR A 190 -3.90 15.95 -13.41
C TYR A 190 -2.93 17.13 -13.49
N THR A 191 -1.68 16.91 -13.95
CA THR A 191 -0.63 17.96 -13.89
C THR A 191 -0.25 18.55 -15.25
N GLY A 192 -0.68 17.92 -16.35
CA GLY A 192 -0.23 18.27 -17.69
C GLY A 192 1.28 18.08 -17.89
N SER A 193 1.90 17.15 -17.15
CA SER A 193 3.34 16.92 -17.22
C SER A 193 3.80 16.50 -18.62
N GLU A 194 4.72 17.27 -19.19
CA GLU A 194 5.38 16.97 -20.46
C GLU A 194 6.37 15.80 -20.32
N LEU A 195 6.99 15.63 -19.15
CA LEU A 195 7.83 14.47 -18.85
C LEU A 195 7.01 13.18 -18.88
N ALA A 196 5.86 13.18 -18.21
CA ALA A 196 4.93 12.05 -18.23
C ALA A 196 4.47 11.71 -19.66
N ALA A 197 4.10 12.73 -20.44
CA ALA A 197 3.70 12.55 -21.84
C ALA A 197 4.82 11.90 -22.68
N ARG A 198 6.07 12.37 -22.53
CA ARG A 198 7.24 11.78 -23.21
C ARG A 198 7.47 10.33 -22.81
N ILE A 199 7.35 10.00 -21.53
CA ILE A 199 7.51 8.63 -21.03
C ILE A 199 6.41 7.72 -21.58
N LEU A 200 5.16 8.20 -21.66
CA LEU A 200 4.04 7.42 -22.20
C LEU A 200 4.17 7.14 -23.69
N LEU A 201 4.73 8.08 -24.46
CA LEU A 201 4.94 7.94 -25.90
C LEU A 201 5.93 6.80 -26.22
N ASP A 202 7.01 6.69 -25.45
CA ASP A 202 8.06 5.68 -25.61
C ASP A 202 8.18 4.72 -24.39
N PHE A 203 7.04 4.33 -23.82
CA PHE A 203 7.00 3.59 -22.54
C PHE A 203 7.80 2.27 -22.58
N ASN A 204 7.73 1.53 -23.68
CA ASN A 204 8.47 0.27 -23.84
C ASN A 204 9.99 0.47 -23.79
N ARG A 205 10.48 1.64 -24.22
CA ARG A 205 11.91 1.99 -24.16
C ARG A 205 12.33 2.47 -22.78
N ALA A 206 11.40 3.07 -22.03
CA ALA A 206 11.62 3.48 -20.64
C ALA A 206 11.52 2.30 -19.66
N LEU A 207 10.77 1.25 -19.98
CA LEU A 207 10.51 0.09 -19.10
C LEU A 207 11.78 -0.52 -18.49
N PRO A 208 12.85 -0.82 -19.24
CA PRO A 208 14.08 -1.39 -18.67
C PRO A 208 14.83 -0.46 -17.71
N ARG A 209 14.49 0.84 -17.69
CA ARG A 209 15.08 1.84 -16.79
C ARG A 209 14.26 2.02 -15.52
N PHE A 210 13.07 1.43 -15.43
CA PHE A 210 12.32 1.42 -14.19
C PHE A 210 12.93 0.43 -13.22
N VAL A 211 13.23 0.97 -12.05
CA VAL A 211 13.80 0.26 -10.93
C VAL A 211 12.74 0.17 -9.85
N LYS A 212 12.48 -1.05 -9.39
CA LYS A 212 11.59 -1.34 -8.26
C LYS A 212 12.41 -1.52 -7.00
N VAL A 213 12.07 -0.76 -5.97
CA VAL A 213 12.62 -0.86 -4.62
C VAL A 213 11.57 -1.50 -3.72
N LEU A 214 11.95 -2.61 -3.10
CA LEU A 214 11.08 -3.41 -2.26
C LEU A 214 11.81 -3.82 -0.97
N PRO A 215 11.21 -3.67 0.22
CA PRO A 215 11.79 -4.17 1.45
C PRO A 215 11.85 -5.70 1.45
N THR A 216 12.96 -6.26 1.93
CA THR A 216 13.23 -7.71 1.88
C THR A 216 12.23 -8.52 2.70
N ASP A 217 11.92 -8.05 3.91
CA ASP A 217 10.91 -8.68 4.77
C ASP A 217 9.50 -8.59 4.18
N TYR A 218 9.17 -7.44 3.55
CA TYR A 218 7.89 -7.25 2.90
C TYR A 218 7.72 -8.19 1.69
N LYS A 219 8.77 -8.35 0.88
CA LYS A 219 8.79 -9.32 -0.21
C LYS A 219 8.52 -10.74 0.25
N ARG A 220 9.16 -11.18 1.35
CA ARG A 220 8.97 -12.54 1.89
C ARG A 220 7.50 -12.77 2.23
N VAL A 221 6.87 -11.83 2.94
CA VAL A 221 5.45 -11.93 3.30
C VAL A 221 4.56 -11.96 2.05
N MET A 222 4.81 -11.09 1.06
CA MET A 222 4.02 -11.06 -0.18
C MET A 222 4.10 -12.38 -0.97
N LEU A 223 5.28 -12.99 -1.05
CA LEU A 223 5.47 -14.28 -1.73
C LEU A 223 4.77 -15.42 -0.99
N GLU A 224 4.83 -15.44 0.34
CA GLU A 224 4.11 -16.41 1.17
C GLU A 224 2.58 -16.28 1.01
N GLU A 225 2.06 -15.05 0.98
CA GLU A 225 0.64 -14.79 0.76
C GLU A 225 0.19 -15.18 -0.66
N ALA A 226 0.99 -14.86 -1.68
CA ALA A 226 0.72 -15.25 -3.05
C ALA A 226 0.67 -16.78 -3.21
N ALA A 227 1.62 -17.50 -2.60
CA ALA A 227 1.65 -18.96 -2.60
C ALA A 227 0.41 -19.56 -1.90
N LYS A 228 -0.02 -18.97 -0.77
CA LYS A 228 -1.24 -19.38 -0.07
C LYS A 228 -2.49 -19.13 -0.91
N ALA A 229 -2.57 -17.99 -1.59
CA ALA A 229 -3.69 -17.65 -2.48
C ALA A 229 -3.75 -18.58 -3.70
N GLU A 230 -2.60 -18.95 -4.29
CA GLU A 230 -2.53 -19.90 -5.39
C GLU A 230 -2.92 -21.32 -4.94
N ALA A 231 -2.49 -21.74 -3.75
CA ALA A 231 -2.90 -23.00 -3.15
C ALA A 231 -4.41 -23.03 -2.85
N ALA A 232 -4.98 -21.94 -2.34
CA ALA A 232 -6.42 -21.81 -2.12
C ALA A 232 -7.21 -21.91 -3.43
N LYS A 233 -6.77 -21.20 -4.49
CA LYS A 233 -7.37 -21.33 -5.83
C LYS A 233 -7.27 -22.77 -6.33
N LYS A 234 -6.11 -23.43 -6.23
CA LYS A 234 -5.94 -24.83 -6.67
C LYS A 234 -6.84 -25.81 -5.90
N ALA A 235 -7.06 -25.59 -4.60
CA ALA A 235 -7.97 -26.40 -3.79
C ALA A 235 -9.45 -26.17 -4.13
N GLU A 236 -9.82 -24.96 -4.54
CA GLU A 236 -11.18 -24.63 -5.00
C GLU A 236 -11.49 -25.22 -6.39
N PHE A 237 -10.46 -25.41 -7.23
CA PHE A 237 -10.57 -26.02 -8.57
C PHE A 237 -10.48 -27.56 -8.61
N THR A 238 -10.22 -28.25 -7.50
CA THR A 238 -10.34 -29.72 -7.45
C THR A 238 -11.81 -30.15 -7.39
N LEU A 239 -12.44 -30.29 -8.56
CA LEU A 239 -13.79 -30.88 -8.73
C LEU A 239 -13.88 -32.29 -8.12
N PRO A 240 -15.05 -32.71 -7.59
CA PRO A 240 -15.23 -34.05 -7.06
C PRO A 240 -15.03 -35.07 -8.18
N LYS A 241 -14.21 -36.10 -7.95
CA LYS A 241 -14.18 -37.27 -8.83
C LYS A 241 -15.58 -37.90 -8.80
N LEU A 242 -16.35 -37.72 -9.88
CA LEU A 242 -17.57 -38.47 -10.11
C LEU A 242 -17.21 -39.96 -10.12
N PRO A 243 -17.83 -40.80 -9.27
CA PRO A 243 -17.60 -42.23 -9.32
C PRO A 243 -18.08 -42.75 -10.68
N SER A 244 -17.17 -43.36 -11.43
CA SER A 244 -17.50 -44.15 -12.61
C SER A 244 -18.43 -45.29 -12.19
N THR A 245 -19.70 -45.21 -12.56
CA THR A 245 -20.64 -46.32 -12.41
C THR A 245 -20.26 -47.42 -13.42
N PRO A 246 -20.06 -48.68 -13.00
CA PRO A 246 -20.06 -49.79 -13.93
C PRO A 246 -21.47 -49.99 -14.48
N ALA A 247 -21.58 -50.37 -15.76
CA ALA A 247 -22.84 -50.70 -16.42
C ALA A 247 -23.60 -51.83 -15.67
N PRO A 248 -24.95 -51.90 -15.73
CA PRO A 248 -25.70 -52.87 -14.96
C PRO A 248 -25.64 -54.27 -15.60
N GLU A 249 -25.17 -55.27 -14.85
CA GLU A 249 -25.42 -56.69 -15.12
C GLU A 249 -26.78 -57.12 -14.52
N GLU A 250 -27.47 -58.00 -15.25
CA GLU A 250 -28.81 -58.51 -14.94
C GLU A 250 -28.87 -59.36 -13.65
N GLU A 251 -29.85 -59.08 -12.78
CA GLU A 251 -30.16 -59.92 -11.62
C GLU A 251 -30.93 -61.20 -11.98
N LYS A 252 -30.48 -62.35 -11.45
CA LYS A 252 -31.35 -63.51 -11.15
C LYS A 252 -31.13 -64.05 -9.72
N LYS A 253 -32.05 -63.58 -8.87
CA LYS A 253 -32.63 -64.10 -7.61
C LYS A 253 -32.28 -65.49 -7.05
N LYS A 254 -32.18 -65.46 -5.70
CA LYS A 254 -32.67 -66.38 -4.61
C LYS A 254 -31.67 -67.39 -4.01
N HIS A 255 -31.41 -67.30 -2.70
CA HIS A 255 -32.13 -68.06 -1.66
C HIS A 255 -31.73 -67.66 -0.21
N LYS A 256 -32.70 -67.87 0.70
CA LYS A 256 -32.77 -67.62 2.15
C LYS A 256 -31.67 -68.26 3.01
N HIS A 257 -31.33 -67.63 4.15
CA HIS A 257 -31.48 -68.25 5.49
C HIS A 257 -31.43 -67.21 6.64
N GLU A 258 -32.21 -67.52 7.69
CA GLU A 258 -32.51 -66.75 8.91
C GLU A 258 -31.41 -66.82 10.00
N GLU A 259 -31.36 -65.84 10.90
CA GLU A 259 -31.41 -65.95 12.40
C GLU A 259 -31.00 -64.60 13.07
N LYS A 260 -31.95 -63.82 13.62
CA LYS A 260 -32.25 -63.56 15.07
C LYS A 260 -31.00 -63.27 15.94
N LYS A 261 -30.87 -62.14 16.65
CA LYS A 261 -31.60 -61.68 17.87
C LYS A 261 -31.11 -60.26 18.23
N ALA A 262 -32.00 -59.30 18.59
CA ALA A 262 -32.16 -58.67 19.92
C ALA A 262 -30.87 -58.06 20.53
N ASP A 263 -30.80 -56.79 20.94
CA ASP A 263 -31.61 -56.19 22.02
C ASP A 263 -31.55 -54.64 22.04
N LEU A 264 -32.57 -54.07 22.68
CA LEU A 264 -32.77 -52.68 23.16
C LEU A 264 -31.61 -52.21 24.11
N LEU A 265 -31.34 -50.95 24.51
CA LEU A 265 -32.15 -49.78 24.90
C LEU A 265 -31.18 -48.58 25.23
N ASP A 266 -31.74 -47.38 25.39
CA ASP A 266 -31.17 -46.13 25.97
C ASP A 266 -30.42 -46.29 27.31
N ILE A 267 -29.42 -45.42 27.58
CA ILE A 267 -29.40 -44.56 28.79
C ILE A 267 -28.27 -43.51 28.78
N GLU A 268 -28.62 -42.31 29.28
CA GLU A 268 -27.76 -41.16 29.56
C GLU A 268 -26.73 -41.39 30.70
N ASP A 269 -25.60 -40.70 30.58
CA ASP A 269 -24.68 -40.20 31.63
C ASP A 269 -24.29 -41.06 32.84
N SER A 270 -23.00 -41.41 32.89
CA SER A 270 -22.27 -41.55 34.16
C SER A 270 -20.80 -41.09 34.05
N VAL A 271 -20.61 -39.79 34.31
CA VAL A 271 -19.65 -39.16 35.25
C VAL A 271 -18.13 -39.42 35.15
N SER A 272 -17.45 -38.27 34.97
CA SER A 272 -16.15 -37.81 35.49
C SER A 272 -14.84 -38.38 34.92
N ASP A 273 -14.14 -37.52 34.18
CA ASP A 273 -12.69 -37.46 34.28
C ASP A 273 -12.23 -36.01 34.50
N SER A 274 -12.09 -35.66 35.78
CA SER A 274 -11.76 -34.36 36.36
C SER A 274 -10.29 -33.94 36.13
N LYS A 275 -9.81 -34.07 34.89
CA LYS A 275 -8.50 -33.57 34.43
C LYS A 275 -8.57 -32.67 33.19
N ALA A 276 -9.73 -32.56 32.54
CA ALA A 276 -9.90 -31.68 31.37
C ALA A 276 -10.41 -30.25 31.72
N GLU A 277 -10.98 -30.04 32.90
CA GLU A 277 -11.58 -28.74 33.28
C GLU A 277 -10.62 -27.74 33.94
N LYS A 278 -9.42 -28.17 34.37
CA LYS A 278 -8.40 -27.25 34.92
C LYS A 278 -7.52 -26.57 33.86
N LYS A 279 -7.69 -26.89 32.57
CA LYS A 279 -6.97 -26.24 31.46
C LYS A 279 -7.80 -25.26 30.64
N ARG A 280 -9.13 -25.20 30.84
CA ARG A 280 -10.02 -24.27 30.12
C ARG A 280 -10.37 -23.00 30.91
N THR A 281 -10.04 -22.94 32.20
CA THR A 281 -10.28 -21.76 33.06
C THR A 281 -9.08 -20.81 33.18
N ALA A 282 -7.95 -21.08 32.51
CA ALA A 282 -6.77 -20.21 32.48
C ALA A 282 -6.71 -19.26 31.26
N LEU A 283 -7.75 -19.22 30.43
CA LEU A 283 -7.80 -18.44 29.18
C LEU A 283 -9.05 -17.54 29.11
N ILE A 284 -9.51 -17.04 30.26
CA ILE A 284 -10.45 -15.92 30.29
C ILE A 284 -9.63 -14.63 30.26
N LEU A 285 -9.43 -14.11 29.06
CA LEU A 285 -8.88 -12.78 28.82
C LEU A 285 -9.95 -11.74 29.22
N ASP A 286 -9.72 -11.05 30.33
CA ASP A 286 -10.58 -9.93 30.78
C ASP A 286 -10.45 -8.76 29.79
N LYS A 287 -11.53 -8.54 29.01
CA LYS A 287 -11.60 -7.56 27.92
C LYS A 287 -12.00 -6.14 28.37
N THR A 288 -11.73 -5.72 29.62
CA THR A 288 -12.20 -4.40 30.08
C THR A 288 -11.15 -3.36 30.50
N ARG A 289 -9.83 -3.62 30.55
CA ARG A 289 -8.81 -2.55 30.84
C ARG A 289 -7.42 -2.77 30.22
N GLY A 290 -7.33 -2.82 28.89
CA GLY A 290 -6.07 -2.99 28.16
C GLY A 290 -5.22 -1.72 28.00
N PHE A 291 -4.56 -1.24 29.06
CA PHE A 291 -3.41 -0.34 28.96
C PHE A 291 -2.30 -0.78 29.93
N MET A 292 -1.23 -1.38 29.39
CA MET A 292 0.02 -1.59 30.14
C MET A 292 0.80 -0.27 30.18
N LYS A 293 0.94 0.32 31.38
CA LYS A 293 1.83 1.47 31.61
C LYS A 293 3.27 0.95 31.70
N TYR A 294 4.10 1.31 30.74
CA TYR A 294 5.56 1.17 30.86
C TYR A 294 6.13 2.35 31.67
N ASN A 295 6.95 2.06 32.68
CA ASN A 295 7.70 3.09 33.40
C ASN A 295 8.77 3.67 32.48
N ARG A 296 8.64 4.96 32.12
CA ARG A 296 9.67 5.70 31.38
C ARG A 296 10.89 5.89 32.28
N ARG A 297 12.04 5.33 31.90
CA ARG A 297 13.33 5.75 32.46
C ARG A 297 13.65 7.14 31.93
N SER A 298 13.82 8.09 32.83
CA SER A 298 14.24 9.47 32.54
C SER A 298 15.75 9.56 32.61
N GLU A 299 16.44 9.13 31.56
CA GLU A 299 17.86 9.46 31.37
C GLU A 299 17.97 10.58 30.34
N LYS A 300 18.66 11.66 30.73
CA LYS A 300 18.95 12.80 29.85
C LYS A 300 20.05 12.37 28.90
N TYR A 301 19.75 12.28 27.60
CA TYR A 301 20.77 12.19 26.57
C TYR A 301 21.62 13.46 26.62
N ARG A 302 22.93 13.29 26.81
CA ARG A 302 23.96 14.30 26.60
C ARG A 302 25.02 13.70 25.71
#